data_AF-A0A534MT81-F1
#
_entry.id   AF-A0A534MT81-F1
#
_cell.length_a   1.000
_cell.length_b   1.000
_cell.length_c   1.000
_cell.angle_alpha   90.00
_cell.angle_beta   90.00
_cell.angle_gamma   90.00
#
_symmetry.space_group_name_H-M   'P 1'
#
loop_
_entity.id
_entity.type
_entity.pdbx_description
1 polymer ?
#
loop_
_entity_poly.entity_id
_entity_poly.type
_entity_poly.pdbx_seq_one_letter_code
_entity_poly.pdbx_strand_id
1 'polypeptide(L)'
;ESNRYDAVVAHLGAEGPIVHEVLPEAFLSSKDRPTSDDSLVALTRTLDQVVGSFGTVARGARFAEDLTNIARFQFGKAGTVLVAGATFRGRFPQVRVLRQGTQVAMHTGRGLLSLTLAGGEILSKADVYWVDIEDFHPVGNIFAVGVRDASPEIRPGDEVAVRHGGEVRAVGTARLSAREMKDFDRGEAVHVRHVREASP
;
A
#
# COMPACT_ATOMS: atom_id res chain seq x y z
N GLU A 1 6.12 -11.42 -19.82
CA GLU A 1 5.19 -10.35 -19.42
C GLU A 1 4.31 -10.81 -18.27
N SER A 2 4.10 -9.96 -17.26
CA SER A 2 3.27 -10.28 -16.08
C SER A 2 1.82 -9.82 -16.23
N ASN A 3 1.55 -8.91 -17.19
CA ASN A 3 0.23 -8.41 -17.55
C ASN A 3 0.05 -8.52 -19.07
N ARG A 4 -1.19 -8.67 -19.53
CA ARG A 4 -1.55 -8.65 -20.96
C ARG A 4 -2.36 -7.38 -21.23
N TYR A 5 -1.96 -6.63 -22.25
CA TYR A 5 -2.64 -5.41 -22.68
C TYR A 5 -3.15 -5.61 -24.11
N ASP A 6 -4.39 -5.19 -24.39
CA ASP A 6 -4.95 -5.24 -25.74
C ASP A 6 -4.29 -4.22 -26.68
N ALA A 7 -3.77 -3.13 -26.12
CA ALA A 7 -3.00 -2.11 -26.81
C ALA A 7 -2.11 -1.34 -25.84
N VAL A 8 -0.99 -0.78 -26.35
CA VAL A 8 -0.09 0.09 -25.60
C VAL A 8 0.05 1.42 -26.32
N VAL A 9 -0.24 2.52 -25.63
CA VAL A 9 -0.03 3.88 -26.13
C VAL A 9 1.14 4.51 -25.37
N ALA A 10 2.22 4.81 -26.07
CA ALA A 10 3.39 5.48 -25.49
C ALA A 10 3.29 6.99 -25.75
N HIS A 11 3.04 7.74 -24.69
CA HIS A 11 2.96 9.20 -24.72
C HIS A 11 4.17 9.80 -24.00
N LEU A 12 5.33 9.72 -24.65
CA LEU A 12 6.64 10.03 -24.09
C LEU A 12 7.35 11.14 -24.88
N GLY A 13 8.35 11.77 -24.27
CA GLY A 13 9.18 12.78 -24.93
C GLY A 13 10.36 12.15 -25.66
N ALA A 14 11.58 12.60 -25.35
CA ALA A 14 12.82 12.12 -25.93
C ALA A 14 13.07 10.60 -25.73
N GLU A 15 12.36 9.99 -24.78
CA GLU A 15 12.41 8.58 -24.43
C GLU A 15 11.54 7.70 -25.35
N GLY A 16 10.68 8.32 -26.18
CA GLY A 16 9.80 7.61 -27.12
C GLY A 16 10.53 6.60 -28.03
N PRO A 17 11.64 6.96 -28.70
CA PRO A 17 12.41 6.03 -29.52
C PRO A 17 12.96 4.84 -28.75
N ILE A 18 13.41 5.04 -27.50
CA ILE A 18 13.96 3.97 -26.65
C ILE A 18 12.86 2.96 -26.31
N VAL A 19 11.67 3.45 -25.95
CA VAL A 19 10.53 2.56 -25.66
C VAL A 19 10.04 1.85 -26.91
N HIS A 20 10.04 2.51 -28.07
CA HIS A 20 9.63 1.91 -29.34
C HIS A 20 10.57 0.80 -29.82
N GLU A 21 11.87 0.89 -29.52
CA GLU A 21 12.83 -0.18 -29.82
C GLU A 21 12.50 -1.47 -29.06
N VAL A 22 12.09 -1.34 -27.79
CA VAL A 22 11.72 -2.48 -26.92
C VAL A 22 10.29 -2.94 -27.14
N LEU A 23 9.39 -2.04 -27.55
CA LEU A 23 7.97 -2.28 -27.73
C LEU A 23 7.47 -1.71 -29.09
N PRO A 24 7.82 -2.36 -30.22
CA PRO A 24 7.53 -1.85 -31.57
C PRO A 24 6.04 -1.75 -31.89
N GLU A 25 5.19 -2.51 -31.19
CA GLU A 25 3.74 -2.49 -31.33
C GLU A 25 3.06 -1.30 -30.65
N ALA A 26 3.78 -0.53 -29.83
CA ALA A 26 3.21 0.60 -29.11
C ALA A 26 2.89 1.78 -30.05
N PHE A 27 1.71 2.35 -29.89
CA PHE A 27 1.31 3.57 -30.60
C PHE A 27 2.03 4.78 -30.00
N LEU A 28 2.92 5.41 -30.75
CA LEU A 28 3.56 6.66 -30.36
C LEU A 28 2.60 7.83 -30.57
N SER A 29 2.28 8.54 -29.49
CA SER A 29 1.30 9.64 -29.49
C SER A 29 1.89 11.01 -29.17
N SER A 30 3.21 11.07 -28.92
CA SER A 30 3.96 12.30 -28.69
C SER A 30 5.22 12.26 -29.55
N LYS A 31 5.72 13.44 -29.91
CA LYS A 31 7.06 13.63 -30.49
C LYS A 31 8.02 14.03 -29.37
N ASP A 32 8.43 15.30 -29.33
CA ASP A 32 9.46 15.79 -28.41
C ASP A 32 8.90 16.33 -27.08
N ARG A 33 7.69 16.88 -27.08
CA ARG A 33 7.06 17.52 -25.91
C ARG A 33 5.68 16.93 -25.66
N PRO A 34 5.51 16.04 -24.67
CA PRO A 34 4.21 15.39 -24.38
C PRO A 34 3.08 16.39 -24.07
N THR A 35 3.42 17.53 -23.48
CA THR A 35 2.44 18.54 -23.07
C THR A 35 2.19 19.65 -24.09
N SER A 36 2.73 19.56 -25.32
CA SER A 36 2.40 20.52 -26.38
C SER A 36 0.99 20.26 -26.93
N ASP A 37 0.34 21.31 -27.46
CA ASP A 37 -0.99 21.21 -28.06
C ASP A 37 -1.05 20.13 -29.14
N ASP A 38 -0.06 20.08 -30.04
CA ASP A 38 0.05 19.06 -31.08
C ASP A 38 0.12 17.63 -30.51
N SER A 39 0.88 17.42 -29.43
CA SER A 39 1.00 16.11 -28.78
C SER A 39 -0.29 15.72 -28.07
N LEU A 40 -1.00 16.66 -27.45
CA LEU A 40 -2.29 16.40 -26.80
C LEU A 40 -3.39 16.10 -27.82
N VAL A 41 -3.39 16.76 -28.97
CA VAL A 41 -4.29 16.44 -30.10
C VAL A 41 -3.96 15.05 -30.65
N ALA A 42 -2.68 14.73 -30.84
CA ALA A 42 -2.24 13.40 -31.28
C ALA A 42 -2.60 12.30 -30.27
N LEU A 43 -2.45 12.56 -28.97
CA LEU A 43 -2.89 11.68 -27.90
C LEU A 43 -4.39 11.43 -27.94
N THR A 44 -5.20 12.49 -28.03
CA THR A 44 -6.66 12.38 -28.10
C THR A 44 -7.08 11.50 -29.28
N ARG A 45 -6.56 11.78 -30.48
CA ARG A 45 -6.84 10.98 -31.68
C ARG A 45 -6.43 9.51 -31.51
N THR A 46 -5.26 9.26 -30.92
CA THR A 46 -4.75 7.90 -30.70
C THR A 46 -5.63 7.15 -29.70
N LEU A 47 -6.04 7.80 -28.60
CA LEU A 47 -6.94 7.22 -27.62
C LEU A 47 -8.31 6.93 -28.25
N ASP A 48 -8.90 7.84 -29.02
CA ASP A 48 -10.20 7.59 -29.69
C ASP A 48 -10.14 6.36 -30.61
N GLN A 49 -9.03 6.19 -31.33
CA GLN A 49 -8.81 5.03 -32.20
C GLN A 49 -8.59 3.73 -31.42
N VAL A 50 -7.75 3.76 -30.40
CA VAL A 50 -7.30 2.56 -29.68
C VAL A 50 -8.32 2.12 -28.64
N VAL A 51 -8.95 3.08 -27.95
CA VAL A 51 -9.84 2.81 -26.82
C VAL A 51 -11.32 3.07 -27.07
N GLY A 52 -11.69 3.56 -28.26
CA GLY A 52 -13.08 3.91 -28.58
C GLY A 52 -14.09 2.75 -28.46
N SER A 53 -13.61 1.50 -28.50
CA SER A 53 -14.44 0.30 -28.29
C SER A 53 -14.55 -0.16 -26.83
N PHE A 54 -13.77 0.40 -25.90
CA PHE A 54 -13.82 0.01 -24.49
C PHE A 54 -14.76 0.90 -23.67
N GLY A 55 -15.36 0.32 -22.64
CA GLY A 55 -16.13 1.07 -21.65
C GLY A 55 -15.23 2.00 -20.83
N THR A 56 -15.73 3.17 -20.46
CA THR A 56 -14.98 4.08 -19.58
C THR A 56 -14.95 3.56 -18.15
N VAL A 57 -13.81 3.73 -17.47
CA VAL A 57 -13.67 3.41 -16.06
C VAL A 57 -14.06 4.63 -15.23
N ALA A 58 -15.02 4.46 -14.33
CA ALA A 58 -15.42 5.52 -13.42
C ALA A 58 -14.22 5.97 -12.55
N ARG A 59 -14.04 7.29 -12.40
CA ARG A 59 -12.92 7.86 -11.62
C ARG A 59 -12.82 7.26 -10.21
N GLY A 60 -13.96 7.03 -9.56
CA GLY A 60 -14.01 6.42 -8.23
C GLY A 60 -13.54 4.96 -8.21
N ALA A 61 -13.85 4.19 -9.27
CA ALA A 61 -13.39 2.81 -9.40
C ALA A 61 -11.87 2.73 -9.60
N ARG A 62 -11.32 3.56 -10.51
CA ARG A 62 -9.86 3.67 -10.71
C ARG A 62 -9.15 4.07 -9.42
N PHE A 63 -9.69 5.05 -8.70
CA PHE A 63 -9.10 5.49 -7.43
C PHE A 63 -9.12 4.40 -6.34
N ALA A 64 -10.21 3.62 -6.27
CA ALA A 64 -10.30 2.48 -5.36
C ALA A 64 -9.30 1.38 -5.73
N GLU A 65 -9.10 1.12 -7.03
CA GLU A 65 -8.10 0.19 -7.54
C GLU A 65 -6.68 0.65 -7.20
N ASP A 66 -6.36 1.93 -7.41
CA ASP A 66 -5.06 2.52 -7.06
C ASP A 66 -4.73 2.28 -5.57
N LEU A 67 -5.67 2.56 -4.65
CA LEU A 67 -5.45 2.31 -3.22
C LEU A 67 -5.41 0.83 -2.85
N THR A 68 -6.16 -0.02 -3.56
CA THR A 68 -6.08 -1.48 -3.40
C THR A 68 -4.71 -2.02 -3.82
N ASN A 69 -4.14 -1.46 -4.88
CA ASN A 69 -2.79 -1.81 -5.35
C ASN A 69 -1.71 -1.37 -4.36
N ILE A 70 -1.84 -0.20 -3.73
CA ILE A 70 -0.95 0.22 -2.63
C ILE A 70 -1.04 -0.76 -1.45
N ALA A 71 -2.26 -1.15 -1.05
CA ALA A 71 -2.43 -2.13 0.02
C ALA A 71 -1.78 -3.47 -0.34
N ARG A 72 -1.99 -3.95 -1.57
CA ARG A 72 -1.42 -5.20 -2.06
C ARG A 72 0.11 -5.14 -2.16
N PHE A 73 0.66 -4.00 -2.56
CA PHE A 73 2.10 -3.78 -2.57
C PHE A 73 2.68 -3.87 -1.16
N GLN A 74 2.04 -3.21 -0.18
CA GLN A 74 2.55 -3.12 1.18
C GLN A 74 2.38 -4.41 1.99
N PHE A 75 1.25 -5.11 1.84
CA PHE A 75 0.87 -6.26 2.68
C PHE A 75 0.58 -7.55 1.89
N GLY A 76 0.96 -7.59 0.60
CA GLY A 76 0.67 -8.73 -0.26
C GLY A 76 -0.83 -9.04 -0.37
N LYS A 77 -1.19 -10.33 -0.36
CA LYS A 77 -2.60 -10.78 -0.43
C LYS A 77 -3.45 -10.24 0.73
N ALA A 78 -2.86 -10.09 1.92
CA ALA A 78 -3.57 -9.55 3.08
C ALA A 78 -3.94 -8.08 2.91
N GLY A 79 -3.21 -7.33 2.09
CA GLY A 79 -3.57 -5.96 1.72
C GLY A 79 -4.90 -5.87 0.99
N THR A 80 -5.17 -6.81 0.07
CA THR A 80 -6.47 -6.90 -0.61
C THR A 80 -7.58 -7.25 0.39
N VAL A 81 -7.31 -8.11 1.37
CA VAL A 81 -8.27 -8.44 2.45
C VAL A 81 -8.53 -7.24 3.36
N LEU A 82 -7.48 -6.48 3.72
CA LEU A 82 -7.57 -5.27 4.54
C LEU A 82 -8.54 -4.25 3.95
N VAL A 83 -8.50 -4.07 2.63
CA VAL A 83 -9.32 -3.08 1.91
C VAL A 83 -10.59 -3.66 1.26
N ALA A 84 -10.88 -4.95 1.49
CA ALA A 84 -12.03 -5.62 0.88
C ALA A 84 -13.36 -4.98 1.31
N GLY A 85 -14.12 -4.48 0.33
CA GLY A 85 -15.38 -3.78 0.56
C GLY A 85 -15.21 -2.42 1.27
N ALA A 86 -14.00 -1.86 1.28
CA ALA A 86 -13.74 -0.57 1.89
C ALA A 86 -14.27 0.58 1.03
N THR A 87 -14.60 1.68 1.70
CA THR A 87 -14.82 2.99 1.08
C THR A 87 -13.64 3.90 1.39
N PHE A 88 -13.30 4.76 0.44
CA PHE A 88 -12.15 5.66 0.54
C PHE A 88 -12.65 7.10 0.70
N ARG A 89 -12.25 7.77 1.80
CA ARG A 89 -12.72 9.14 2.11
C ARG A 89 -11.56 10.07 2.45
N GLY A 90 -11.53 11.23 1.79
CA GLY A 90 -10.51 12.26 1.99
C GLY A 90 -9.99 12.77 0.66
N ARG A 91 -8.93 13.58 0.70
CA ARG A 91 -8.26 14.12 -0.48
C ARG A 91 -6.88 13.50 -0.57
N PHE A 92 -6.53 12.93 -1.72
CA PHE A 92 -5.20 12.39 -1.94
C PHE A 92 -4.11 13.47 -1.67
N PRO A 93 -3.05 13.16 -0.89
CA PRO A 93 -2.69 11.84 -0.36
C PRO A 93 -3.30 11.49 1.01
N GLN A 94 -4.08 12.34 1.67
CA GLN A 94 -4.71 11.98 2.96
C GLN A 94 -6.07 11.29 2.75
N VAL A 95 -6.07 9.96 2.71
CA VAL A 95 -7.27 9.17 2.39
C VAL A 95 -7.48 8.10 3.44
N ARG A 96 -8.63 8.14 4.11
CA ARG A 96 -9.05 7.11 5.07
C ARG A 96 -9.62 5.91 4.33
N VAL A 97 -9.24 4.72 4.77
CA VAL A 97 -9.80 3.44 4.32
C VAL A 97 -10.80 2.98 5.38
N LEU A 98 -12.08 2.93 5.01
CA LEU A 98 -13.19 2.64 5.92
C LEU A 98 -13.86 1.33 5.54
N ARG A 99 -13.85 0.33 6.43
CA ARG A 99 -14.58 -0.92 6.26
C ARG A 99 -15.77 -0.94 7.21
N GLN A 100 -16.98 -1.06 6.67
CA GLN A 100 -18.23 -1.03 7.46
C GLN A 100 -18.32 0.19 8.40
N GLY A 101 -17.80 1.35 7.96
CA GLY A 101 -17.78 2.59 8.75
C GLY A 101 -16.57 2.76 9.67
N THR A 102 -15.80 1.70 9.95
CA THR A 102 -14.61 1.75 10.80
C THR A 102 -13.35 2.00 9.98
N GLN A 103 -12.52 2.94 10.42
CA GLN A 103 -11.23 3.20 9.77
C GLN A 103 -10.25 2.08 10.08
N VAL A 104 -9.80 1.37 9.04
CA VAL A 104 -8.82 0.27 9.15
C VAL A 104 -7.41 0.72 8.79
N ALA A 105 -7.28 1.70 7.91
CA ALA A 105 -6.01 2.28 7.52
C ALA A 105 -6.18 3.71 7.02
N MET A 106 -5.06 4.40 6.80
CA MET A 106 -5.03 5.71 6.19
C MET A 106 -3.85 5.81 5.24
N HIS A 107 -4.11 6.13 3.97
CA HIS A 107 -3.04 6.58 3.07
C HIS A 107 -2.52 7.93 3.56
N THR A 108 -1.20 8.07 3.61
CA THR A 108 -0.52 9.26 4.13
C THR A 108 0.43 9.85 3.09
N GLY A 109 1.00 11.02 3.38
CA GLY A 109 2.05 11.63 2.53
C GLY A 109 3.30 10.78 2.36
N ARG A 110 3.47 9.70 3.14
CA ARG A 110 4.54 8.70 2.95
C ARG A 110 4.34 7.81 1.71
N GLY A 111 3.19 7.88 1.04
CA GLY A 111 2.84 7.01 -0.09
C GLY A 111 2.42 5.59 0.32
N LEU A 112 2.27 5.35 1.63
CA LEU A 112 1.90 4.05 2.23
C LEU A 112 0.66 4.19 3.12
N LEU A 113 0.04 3.06 3.42
CA LEU A 113 -1.08 2.94 4.35
C LEU A 113 -0.56 2.81 5.78
N SER A 114 -0.88 3.77 6.64
CA SER A 114 -0.70 3.65 8.08
C SER A 114 -1.87 2.89 8.71
N LEU A 115 -1.60 1.88 9.53
CA LEU A 115 -2.63 1.05 10.16
C LEU A 115 -3.34 1.77 11.31
N THR A 116 -4.64 1.54 11.47
CA THR A 116 -5.33 1.72 12.76
C THR A 116 -5.33 0.41 13.54
N LEU A 117 -5.77 0.41 14.81
CA LEU A 117 -5.95 -0.83 15.58
C LEU A 117 -6.86 -1.83 14.85
N ALA A 118 -7.96 -1.37 14.26
CA ALA A 118 -8.87 -2.23 13.51
C ALA A 118 -8.23 -2.85 12.26
N GLY A 119 -7.32 -2.13 11.57
CA GLY A 119 -6.52 -2.71 10.50
C GLY A 119 -5.48 -3.70 11.00
N GLY A 120 -4.84 -3.39 12.13
CA GLY A 120 -3.90 -4.30 12.79
C GLY A 120 -4.55 -5.62 13.19
N GLU A 121 -5.80 -5.60 13.66
CA GLU A 121 -6.57 -6.82 13.92
C GLU A 121 -6.81 -7.66 12.66
N ILE A 122 -7.07 -7.03 11.52
CA ILE A 122 -7.30 -7.75 10.26
C ILE A 122 -6.00 -8.47 9.84
N LEU A 123 -4.86 -7.79 9.91
CA LEU A 123 -3.56 -8.39 9.57
C LEU A 123 -3.15 -9.49 10.57
N SER A 124 -3.31 -9.23 11.87
CA SER A 124 -3.05 -10.22 12.92
C SER A 124 -3.88 -11.50 12.73
N LYS A 125 -5.19 -11.37 12.40
CA LYS A 125 -6.06 -12.51 12.10
C LYS A 125 -5.68 -13.26 10.83
N ALA A 126 -5.09 -12.57 9.85
CA ALA A 126 -4.52 -13.18 8.65
C ALA A 126 -3.11 -13.76 8.89
N ASP A 127 -2.61 -13.69 10.13
CA ASP A 127 -1.31 -14.15 10.59
C ASP A 127 -0.11 -13.57 9.81
N VAL A 128 -0.23 -12.29 9.43
CA VAL A 128 0.83 -11.54 8.74
C VAL A 128 1.08 -10.18 9.38
N TYR A 129 2.28 -9.64 9.19
CA TYR A 129 2.72 -8.32 9.68
C TYR A 129 2.40 -8.07 11.17
N TRP A 130 2.60 -9.08 12.01
CA TRP A 130 2.43 -9.00 13.46
C TRP A 130 3.76 -9.14 14.20
N VAL A 131 3.82 -8.52 15.38
CA VAL A 131 4.90 -8.66 16.37
C VAL A 131 4.27 -9.13 17.67
N ASP A 132 4.61 -10.34 18.11
CA ASP A 132 4.11 -10.90 19.36
C ASP A 132 5.04 -10.50 20.50
N ILE A 133 4.47 -9.91 21.54
CA ILE A 133 5.20 -9.38 22.68
C ILE A 133 4.90 -10.18 23.95
N GLU A 134 5.73 -9.99 24.97
CA GLU A 134 5.40 -10.44 26.33
C GLU A 134 4.10 -9.81 26.84
N ASP A 135 3.56 -10.33 27.94
CA ASP A 135 2.25 -9.92 28.45
C ASP A 135 2.31 -8.53 29.13
N PHE A 136 2.35 -7.48 28.32
CA PHE A 136 2.23 -6.10 28.76
C PHE A 136 1.39 -5.26 27.81
N HIS A 137 0.86 -4.14 28.33
CA HIS A 137 0.17 -3.13 27.53
C HIS A 137 1.16 -2.02 27.16
N PRO A 138 1.40 -1.75 25.87
CA PRO A 138 2.36 -0.73 25.46
C PRO A 138 1.97 0.67 25.93
N VAL A 139 2.91 1.37 26.59
CA VAL A 139 2.80 2.80 26.94
C VAL A 139 3.75 3.68 26.10
N GLY A 140 4.53 3.06 25.22
CA GLY A 140 5.53 3.69 24.37
C GLY A 140 6.00 2.72 23.28
N ASN A 141 7.22 2.93 22.78
CA ASN A 141 7.82 2.05 21.76
C ASN A 141 8.13 0.66 22.31
N ILE A 142 8.11 -0.35 21.43
CA ILE A 142 8.48 -1.72 21.77
C ILE A 142 9.97 -1.91 21.53
N PHE A 143 10.67 -2.47 22.50
CA PHE A 143 12.07 -2.85 22.38
C PHE A 143 12.22 -4.35 22.14
N ALA A 144 13.31 -4.77 21.51
CA ALA A 144 13.55 -6.17 21.13
C ALA A 144 13.43 -7.14 22.32
N VAL A 145 13.89 -6.75 23.52
CA VAL A 145 13.76 -7.53 24.77
C VAL A 145 12.32 -7.91 25.13
N GLY A 146 11.33 -7.15 24.67
CA GLY A 146 9.91 -7.41 24.93
C GLY A 146 9.22 -8.21 23.81
N VAL A 147 9.93 -8.58 22.75
CA VAL A 147 9.40 -9.33 21.60
C VAL A 147 9.64 -10.82 21.80
N ARG A 148 8.60 -11.63 21.58
CA ARG A 148 8.65 -13.10 21.62
C ARG A 148 8.86 -13.69 20.24
N ASP A 149 8.13 -13.19 19.26
CA ASP A 149 8.18 -13.64 17.87
C ASP A 149 7.66 -12.54 16.93
N ALA A 150 7.91 -12.67 15.63
CA ALA A 150 7.46 -11.72 14.63
C ALA A 150 7.26 -12.40 13.26
N SER A 151 6.31 -11.92 12.47
CA SER A 151 6.06 -12.47 11.12
C SER A 151 7.30 -12.32 10.23
N PRO A 152 7.74 -13.39 9.53
CA PRO A 152 9.03 -13.45 8.84
C PRO A 152 9.19 -12.45 7.68
N GLU A 153 8.09 -11.97 7.12
CA GLU A 153 8.05 -10.99 6.05
C GLU A 153 8.42 -9.57 6.50
N ILE A 154 8.32 -9.26 7.80
CA ILE A 154 8.53 -7.90 8.32
C ILE A 154 9.93 -7.39 7.98
N ARG A 155 9.97 -6.18 7.43
CA ARG A 155 11.17 -5.38 7.17
C ARG A 155 11.10 -4.04 7.92
N PRO A 156 12.25 -3.43 8.24
CA PRO A 156 12.26 -2.07 8.78
C PRO A 156 11.50 -1.11 7.88
N GLY A 157 10.60 -0.32 8.47
CA GLY A 157 9.70 0.59 7.76
C GLY A 157 8.29 0.04 7.51
N ASP A 158 8.07 -1.27 7.68
CA ASP A 158 6.76 -1.87 7.51
C ASP A 158 5.80 -1.47 8.64
N GLU A 159 4.52 -1.40 8.30
CA GLU A 159 3.47 -1.19 9.29
C GLU A 159 3.09 -2.53 9.91
N VAL A 160 3.02 -2.58 11.24
CA VAL A 160 2.86 -3.83 11.98
C VAL A 160 1.78 -3.71 13.06
N ALA A 161 1.12 -4.84 13.33
CA ALA A 161 0.26 -5.04 14.49
C ALA A 161 1.09 -5.61 15.65
N VAL A 162 1.09 -4.95 16.80
CA VAL A 162 1.70 -5.48 18.02
C VAL A 162 0.64 -6.23 18.80
N ARG A 163 0.89 -7.50 19.11
CA ARG A 163 -0.08 -8.40 19.74
C ARG A 163 0.52 -9.19 20.90
N HIS A 164 -0.34 -9.70 21.78
CA HIS A 164 0.02 -10.74 22.74
C HIS A 164 -0.97 -11.89 22.59
N GLY A 165 -0.51 -13.07 22.17
CA GLY A 165 -1.38 -14.24 22.00
C GLY A 165 -2.53 -14.00 21.02
N GLY A 166 -2.32 -13.18 19.99
CA GLY A 166 -3.35 -12.80 19.02
C GLY A 166 -4.10 -11.52 19.34
N GLU A 167 -4.10 -11.06 20.59
CA GLU A 167 -4.76 -9.83 21.02
C GLU A 167 -3.95 -8.60 20.57
N VAL A 168 -4.47 -7.82 19.63
CA VAL A 168 -3.79 -6.60 19.17
C VAL A 168 -3.87 -5.50 20.22
N ARG A 169 -2.69 -5.09 20.72
CA ARG A 169 -2.52 -4.07 21.76
C ARG A 169 -1.98 -2.74 21.22
N ALA A 170 -1.29 -2.75 20.08
CA ALA A 170 -0.84 -1.53 19.43
C ALA A 170 -0.66 -1.72 17.92
N VAL A 171 -0.46 -0.61 17.21
CA VAL A 171 0.05 -0.59 15.84
C VAL A 171 1.17 0.43 15.71
N GLY A 172 2.10 0.15 14.81
CA GLY A 172 3.29 0.97 14.64
C GLY A 172 4.05 0.66 13.38
N THR A 173 5.29 1.16 13.33
CA THR A 173 6.23 0.90 12.23
C THR A 173 7.40 0.09 12.76
N ALA A 174 7.73 -1.01 12.09
CA ALA A 174 8.89 -1.82 12.43
C ALA A 174 10.19 -1.02 12.25
N ARG A 175 11.11 -1.18 13.20
CA ARG A 175 12.47 -0.61 13.19
C ARG A 175 13.53 -1.68 12.96
N LEU A 176 13.20 -2.92 13.28
CA LEU A 176 14.02 -4.11 13.08
C LEU A 176 13.32 -5.06 12.11
N SER A 177 14.07 -5.92 11.44
CA SER A 177 13.51 -7.07 10.74
C SER A 177 13.01 -8.13 11.72
N ALA A 178 12.16 -9.05 11.26
CA ALA A 178 11.63 -10.14 12.09
C ALA A 178 12.72 -10.97 12.78
N ARG A 179 13.87 -11.17 12.13
CA ARG A 179 15.01 -11.89 12.70
C ARG A 179 15.67 -11.08 13.81
N GLU A 180 15.97 -9.82 13.56
CA GLU A 180 16.60 -8.94 14.56
C GLU A 180 15.70 -8.75 15.78
N MET A 181 14.38 -8.67 15.60
CA MET A 181 13.44 -8.60 16.72
C MET A 181 13.50 -9.80 17.66
N LYS A 182 13.91 -10.97 17.17
CA LYS A 182 14.02 -12.21 17.98
C LYS A 182 15.42 -12.44 18.52
N ASP A 183 16.43 -12.09 17.73
CA ASP A 183 17.82 -12.38 18.05
C ASP A 183 18.41 -11.30 18.99
N PHE A 184 17.88 -10.07 19.01
CA PHE A 184 18.43 -8.98 19.82
C PHE A 184 17.76 -8.84 21.19
N ASP A 185 18.56 -8.47 22.18
CA ASP A 185 18.14 -8.11 23.54
C ASP A 185 17.97 -6.59 23.74
N ARG A 186 18.24 -5.79 22.71
CA ARG A 186 18.21 -4.32 22.77
C ARG A 186 17.86 -3.69 21.43
N GLY A 187 17.46 -2.42 21.48
CA GLY A 187 17.06 -1.63 20.31
C GLY A 187 15.54 -1.52 20.19
N GLU A 188 15.08 -0.40 19.63
CA GLU A 188 13.67 -0.19 19.31
C GLU A 188 13.28 -1.18 18.21
N ALA A 189 12.31 -2.06 18.49
CA ALA A 189 11.76 -3.03 17.55
C ALA A 189 10.58 -2.43 16.77
N VAL A 190 9.69 -1.72 17.46
CA VAL A 190 8.52 -1.08 16.85
C VAL A 190 8.35 0.33 17.38
N HIS A 191 8.27 1.28 16.46
CA HIS A 191 7.85 2.64 16.74
C HIS A 191 6.32 2.68 16.86
N VAL A 192 5.81 2.81 18.08
CA VAL A 192 4.38 2.71 18.33
C VAL A 192 3.70 4.03 18.01
N ARG A 193 2.58 3.96 17.29
CA ARG A 193 1.81 5.14 16.86
C ARG A 193 0.42 5.21 17.47
N HIS A 194 -0.20 4.07 17.76
CA HIS A 194 -1.48 3.99 18.44
C HIS A 194 -1.51 2.74 19.32
N VAL A 195 -1.92 2.92 20.57
CA VAL A 195 -2.08 1.86 21.56
C VAL A 195 -3.56 1.66 21.86
N ARG A 196 -3.95 0.43 22.17
CA ARG A 196 -5.25 0.13 22.77
C ARG A 196 -5.20 0.56 24.22
N GLU A 197 -6.19 1.33 24.66
CA GLU A 197 -6.35 1.63 26.08
C GLU A 197 -6.63 0.33 26.84
N ALA A 198 -5.92 0.12 27.95
CA ALA A 198 -6.22 -1.00 28.84
C ALA A 198 -7.64 -0.80 29.39
N SER A 199 -8.45 -1.87 29.39
CA SER A 199 -9.74 -1.83 30.09
C SER A 199 -9.46 -1.66 31.59
N PRO A 200 -10.19 -0.77 32.29
CA PRO A 200 -9.99 -0.51 33.72
C PRO A 200 -10.25 -1.73 34.61
#